data_AF-A0A7H0LEC8-F1
#
_entry.id   AF-A0A7H0LEC8-F1
#
_cell.length_a   1.000
_cell.length_b   1.000
_cell.length_c   1.000
_cell.angle_alpha   90.00
_cell.angle_beta   90.00
_cell.angle_gamma   90.00
#
_symmetry.space_group_name_H-M   'P 1'
#
loop_
_entity.id
_entity.type
_entity.pdbx_description
1 polymer ?
#
loop_
_entity_poly.entity_id
_entity_poly.type
_entity_poly.pdbx_seq_one_letter_code
_entity_poly.pdbx_strand_id
1 'polypeptide(L)'
;MLLAAWSGPVIAASTSSSKKDAVMSEQRCANDQLARSTCMIRIILDDLHASFPGVDEGGISQIKAVTSTSYIVSLPREERIQQLTYEFDVRDGVVKLKQRSESTKSF
;
A
#
# COMPACT_ATOMS: atom_id res chain seq x y z
N MET A 1 19.68 -20.44 57.12
CA MET A 1 18.64 -20.12 56.13
C MET A 1 19.17 -19.01 55.24
N LEU A 2 19.69 -19.34 54.05
CA LEU A 2 20.14 -18.39 53.03
C LEU A 2 19.18 -18.52 51.84
N LEU A 3 18.43 -17.46 51.53
CA LEU A 3 17.52 -17.41 50.39
C LEU A 3 18.32 -16.99 49.14
N ALA A 4 18.36 -17.87 48.15
CA ALA A 4 18.98 -17.62 46.85
C ALA A 4 18.08 -16.70 46.00
N ALA A 5 18.66 -15.60 45.50
CA ALA A 5 18.05 -14.74 44.50
C ALA A 5 18.20 -15.40 43.12
N TRP A 6 17.08 -15.66 42.45
CA TRP A 6 17.04 -16.07 41.04
C TRP A 6 16.51 -14.90 40.20
N SER A 7 17.44 -14.19 39.56
CA SER A 7 17.17 -13.19 38.53
C SER A 7 17.18 -13.88 37.16
N GLY A 8 16.00 -14.26 36.67
CA GLY A 8 15.82 -14.70 35.29
C GLY A 8 15.71 -13.50 34.33
N PRO A 9 16.33 -13.53 33.14
CA PRO A 9 16.14 -12.48 32.14
C PRO A 9 14.80 -12.68 31.43
N VAL A 10 13.94 -11.67 31.49
CA VAL A 10 12.72 -11.59 30.67
C VAL A 10 13.15 -11.28 29.23
N ILE A 11 12.97 -12.26 28.34
CA ILE A 11 13.24 -12.13 26.91
C ILE A 11 12.18 -11.21 26.30
N ALA A 12 12.59 -9.98 25.96
CA ALA A 12 11.77 -9.07 25.18
C ALA A 12 11.64 -9.60 23.75
N ALA A 13 10.46 -10.13 23.41
CA ALA A 13 10.12 -10.48 22.04
C ALA A 13 9.89 -9.19 21.23
N SER A 14 10.87 -8.81 20.42
CA SER A 14 10.75 -7.77 19.41
C SER A 14 10.02 -8.31 18.19
N THR A 15 8.74 -7.96 18.04
CA THR A 15 8.00 -8.18 16.79
C THR A 15 8.53 -7.21 15.72
N SER A 16 9.38 -7.73 14.83
CA SER A 16 9.82 -7.04 13.63
C SER A 16 8.66 -6.90 12.64
N SER A 17 7.94 -5.77 12.74
CA SER A 17 7.02 -5.34 11.69
C SER A 17 7.85 -5.03 10.45
N SER A 18 7.89 -5.99 9.52
CA SER A 18 8.54 -5.83 8.22
C SER A 18 7.76 -4.79 7.41
N LYS A 19 8.20 -3.53 7.48
CA LYS A 19 7.92 -2.53 6.44
C LYS A 19 8.59 -3.03 5.17
N LYS A 20 7.82 -3.68 4.31
CA LYS A 20 8.20 -3.89 2.91
C LYS A 20 8.27 -2.49 2.30
N ASP A 21 9.47 -2.03 2.00
CA ASP A 21 9.72 -0.71 1.44
C ASP A 21 8.89 -0.55 0.17
N ALA A 22 7.81 0.23 0.27
CA ALA A 22 7.08 0.69 -0.89
C ALA A 22 8.08 1.47 -1.75
N VAL A 23 8.23 1.07 -3.01
CA VAL A 23 9.03 1.80 -3.99
C VAL A 23 8.59 3.27 -3.91
N MET A 24 9.53 4.15 -3.55
CA MET A 24 9.30 5.58 -3.35
C MET A 24 8.94 6.23 -4.69
N SER A 25 7.68 6.13 -5.09
CA SER A 25 7.11 6.73 -6.29
C SER A 25 6.64 8.15 -5.98
N GLU A 26 7.60 9.06 -5.89
CA GLU A 26 7.34 10.50 -5.89
C GLU A 26 7.41 11.01 -7.32
N GLN A 27 6.36 11.71 -7.76
CA GLN A 27 6.27 12.22 -9.11
C GLN A 27 5.79 13.67 -9.12
N ARG A 28 6.46 14.51 -9.91
CA ARG A 28 6.00 15.87 -10.17
C ARG A 28 4.95 15.85 -11.28
N CYS A 29 3.83 16.49 -11.04
CA CYS A 29 2.65 16.48 -11.88
C CYS A 29 2.19 17.93 -12.12
N ALA A 30 1.48 18.15 -13.23
CA ALA A 30 0.78 19.42 -13.41
C ALA A 30 -0.30 19.60 -12.33
N ASN A 31 -0.63 20.85 -12.03
CA ASN A 31 -1.37 21.19 -10.81
C ASN A 31 -2.90 21.19 -10.99
N ASP A 32 -3.42 20.83 -12.16
CA ASP A 32 -4.84 20.62 -12.40
C ASP A 32 -5.31 19.22 -11.95
N GLN A 33 -6.61 19.09 -11.71
CA GLN A 33 -7.18 17.87 -11.11
C GLN A 33 -6.99 16.64 -11.99
N LEU A 34 -7.18 16.77 -13.31
CA LEU A 34 -7.08 15.63 -14.22
C LEU A 34 -5.63 15.15 -14.35
N ALA A 35 -4.67 16.08 -14.42
CA ALA A 35 -3.26 15.74 -14.42
C ALA A 35 -2.82 15.08 -13.12
N ARG A 36 -3.29 15.58 -11.96
CA ARG A 36 -3.02 14.95 -10.65
C ARG A 36 -3.59 13.54 -10.58
N SER A 37 -4.83 13.32 -11.00
CA SER A 37 -5.43 11.99 -11.11
C SER A 37 -4.64 11.06 -12.01
N THR A 38 -4.22 11.54 -13.18
CA THR A 38 -3.39 10.77 -14.12
C THR A 38 -2.08 10.35 -13.46
N CYS A 39 -1.46 11.26 -12.70
CA CYS A 39 -0.20 11.02 -12.01
C CYS A 39 -0.35 9.96 -10.91
N MET A 40 -1.37 10.09 -10.05
CA MET A 40 -1.67 9.10 -9.02
C MET A 40 -1.95 7.71 -9.62
N ILE A 41 -2.73 7.65 -10.71
CA ILE A 41 -3.02 6.39 -11.39
C ILE A 41 -1.74 5.76 -11.95
N ARG A 42 -0.82 6.53 -12.53
CA ARG A 42 0.48 5.99 -12.98
C ARG A 42 1.29 5.39 -11.83
N ILE A 43 1.38 6.11 -10.71
CA ILE A 43 2.04 5.61 -9.51
C ILE A 43 1.42 4.28 -9.04
N ILE A 44 0.08 4.19 -9.06
CA ILE A 44 -0.63 2.94 -8.74
C ILE A 44 -0.21 1.83 -9.69
N LEU A 45 -0.23 2.09 -11.01
CA LEU A 45 0.11 1.08 -12.02
C LEU A 45 1.56 0.61 -11.89
N ASP A 46 2.50 1.52 -11.60
CA ASP A 46 3.91 1.19 -11.37
C ASP A 46 4.08 0.32 -10.12
N ASP A 47 3.40 0.67 -9.02
CA ASP A 47 3.41 -0.13 -7.79
C ASP A 47 2.79 -1.52 -8.01
N LEU A 48 1.70 -1.63 -8.76
CA LEU A 48 1.07 -2.89 -9.11
C LEU A 48 2.00 -3.76 -9.95
N HIS A 49 2.65 -3.18 -10.97
CA HIS A 49 3.61 -3.90 -11.81
C HIS A 49 4.79 -4.42 -10.99
N ALA A 50 5.27 -3.66 -10.01
CA ALA A 50 6.34 -4.10 -9.10
C ALA A 50 5.86 -5.14 -8.08
N SER A 51 4.62 -5.06 -7.62
CA SER A 51 4.07 -5.91 -6.55
C SER A 51 3.52 -7.24 -7.03
N PHE A 52 3.06 -7.32 -8.28
CA PHE A 52 2.41 -8.49 -8.87
C PHE A 52 3.09 -8.91 -10.19
N PRO A 53 4.34 -9.40 -10.16
CA PRO A 53 5.04 -9.88 -11.34
C PRO A 53 4.51 -11.27 -11.75
N GLY A 54 3.38 -11.35 -12.46
CA GLY A 54 2.83 -12.65 -12.89
C GLY A 54 1.52 -12.59 -13.68
N VAL A 55 1.35 -13.56 -14.59
CA VAL A 55 0.37 -13.61 -15.70
C VAL A 55 -1.02 -14.11 -15.28
N ASP A 56 -1.15 -14.67 -14.07
CA ASP A 56 -2.30 -15.54 -13.74
C ASP A 56 -3.32 -14.92 -12.77
N GLU A 57 -3.20 -13.64 -12.43
CA GLU A 57 -4.04 -13.02 -11.42
C GLU A 57 -4.93 -11.90 -11.98
N GLY A 58 -5.95 -12.25 -12.77
CA GLY A 58 -7.22 -11.52 -12.98
C GLY A 58 -7.19 -10.06 -13.47
N GLY A 59 -6.01 -9.47 -13.69
CA GLY A 59 -5.83 -8.07 -14.06
C GLY A 59 -6.43 -7.07 -13.06
N ILE A 60 -6.56 -5.83 -13.50
CA ILE A 60 -7.24 -4.76 -12.77
C ILE A 60 -8.70 -4.70 -13.25
N SER A 61 -9.66 -4.90 -12.36
CA SER A 61 -11.08 -4.71 -12.71
C SER A 61 -11.57 -3.30 -12.44
N GLN A 62 -10.95 -2.59 -11.50
CA GLN A 62 -11.34 -1.23 -11.14
C GLN A 62 -10.19 -0.43 -10.55
N ILE A 63 -10.13 0.85 -10.93
CA ILE A 63 -9.42 1.92 -10.21
C ILE A 63 -10.44 3.03 -9.97
N LYS A 64 -10.80 3.29 -8.72
CA LYS A 64 -11.84 4.27 -8.36
C LYS A 64 -11.32 5.27 -7.35
N ALA A 65 -11.46 6.56 -7.66
CA ALA A 65 -11.22 7.62 -6.69
C ALA A 65 -12.27 7.57 -5.56
N VAL A 66 -11.81 7.57 -4.32
CA VAL A 66 -12.67 7.72 -3.12
C VAL A 66 -12.68 9.17 -2.66
N THR A 67 -11.52 9.82 -2.73
CA THR A 67 -11.34 11.27 -2.51
C THR A 67 -10.45 11.84 -3.60
N SER A 68 -10.12 13.14 -3.53
CA SER A 68 -9.16 13.76 -4.44
C SER A 68 -7.72 13.24 -4.29
N THR A 69 -7.40 12.51 -3.21
CA THR A 69 -6.05 11.99 -2.93
C THR A 69 -6.06 10.53 -2.49
N SER A 70 -7.15 9.79 -2.72
CA SER A 70 -7.22 8.37 -2.41
C SER A 70 -7.99 7.56 -3.42
N TYR A 71 -7.52 6.33 -3.65
CA TYR A 71 -8.05 5.41 -4.64
C TYR A 71 -8.23 4.02 -4.04
N ILE A 72 -9.27 3.31 -4.51
CA ILE A 72 -9.41 1.87 -4.31
C ILE A 72 -9.17 1.20 -5.66
N VAL A 73 -8.27 0.22 -5.66
CA VAL A 73 -8.01 -0.68 -6.77
C VAL A 73 -8.61 -2.03 -6.43
N SER A 74 -9.38 -2.59 -7.34
CA SER A 74 -9.93 -3.95 -7.21
C SER A 74 -9.20 -4.87 -8.19
N LEU A 75 -8.67 -5.95 -7.65
CA LEU A 75 -7.98 -7.01 -8.38
C LEU A 75 -8.78 -8.31 -8.19
N PRO A 76 -9.49 -8.78 -9.23
CA PRO A 76 -10.13 -10.09 -9.18
C PRO A 76 -9.07 -11.17 -8.98
N ARG A 77 -9.42 -12.12 -8.12
CA ARG A 77 -8.75 -13.41 -7.93
C ARG A 77 -9.87 -14.45 -7.98
N GLU A 78 -9.54 -15.71 -8.23
CA GLU A 78 -10.51 -16.80 -8.48
C GLU A 78 -11.85 -16.64 -7.75
N GLU A 79 -11.85 -16.73 -6.42
CA GLU A 79 -13.06 -16.70 -5.60
C GLU A 79 -13.15 -15.46 -4.69
N ARG A 80 -12.36 -14.42 -4.98
CA ARG A 80 -12.28 -13.23 -4.10
C ARG A 80 -11.87 -11.97 -4.85
N ILE A 81 -12.22 -10.83 -4.29
CA ILE A 81 -11.68 -9.54 -4.73
C ILE A 81 -10.65 -9.08 -3.71
N GLN A 82 -9.40 -8.94 -4.15
CA GLN A 82 -8.40 -8.19 -3.39
C GLN A 82 -8.61 -6.70 -3.68
N GLN A 83 -8.72 -5.90 -2.62
CA GLN A 83 -8.83 -4.44 -2.72
C GLN A 83 -7.60 -3.79 -2.10
N LEU A 84 -6.95 -2.92 -2.87
CA LEU A 84 -5.83 -2.11 -2.43
C LEU A 84 -6.30 -0.66 -2.31
N THR A 85 -6.13 -0.06 -1.14
CA THR A 85 -6.43 1.36 -0.91
C THR A 85 -5.14 2.15 -0.90
N TYR A 86 -5.05 3.14 -1.77
CA TYR A 86 -3.91 4.04 -1.90
C TYR A 86 -4.27 5.41 -1.35
N GLU A 87 -3.40 5.96 -0.53
CA GLU A 87 -3.45 7.36 -0.08
C GLU A 87 -2.22 8.11 -0.56
N PHE A 88 -2.45 9.33 -1.05
CA PHE A 88 -1.41 10.20 -1.57
C PHE A 88 -1.25 11.46 -0.72
N ASP A 89 -0.01 11.92 -0.58
CA ASP A 89 0.30 13.29 -0.21
C ASP A 89 0.53 14.10 -1.49
N VAL A 90 -0.12 15.26 -1.58
CA VAL A 90 -0.05 16.13 -2.75
C VAL A 90 0.33 17.54 -2.28
N ARG A 91 1.56 17.96 -2.57
CA ARG A 91 2.09 19.28 -2.18
C ARG A 91 2.86 19.90 -3.32
N ASP A 92 2.55 21.15 -3.65
CA ASP A 92 3.30 21.94 -4.64
C ASP A 92 3.49 21.23 -6.00
N GLY A 93 2.45 20.51 -6.44
CA GLY A 93 2.47 19.73 -7.68
C GLY A 93 3.28 18.44 -7.60
N VAL A 94 3.72 18.03 -6.41
CA VAL A 94 4.36 16.75 -6.17
C VAL A 94 3.36 15.79 -5.56
N VAL A 95 3.19 14.63 -6.19
CA VAL A 95 2.36 13.52 -5.71
C VAL A 95 3.30 12.46 -5.16
N LYS A 96 3.01 12.00 -3.94
CA LYS A 96 3.78 10.99 -3.24
C LYS A 96 2.86 9.93 -2.65
N LEU A 97 3.18 8.66 -2.86
CA LEU A 97 2.47 7.58 -2.17
C LEU A 97 2.73 7.68 -0.66
N LYS A 98 1.69 7.99 0.11
CA LYS A 98 1.76 8.09 1.57
C LYS A 98 1.59 6.72 2.22
N GLN A 99 0.58 5.98 1.77
CA GLN A 99 0.25 4.67 2.32
C GLN A 99 -0.47 3.81 1.28
N ARG A 100 -0.22 2.51 1.35
CA ARG A 100 -1.03 1.46 0.72
C ARG A 100 -1.53 0.51 1.79
N SER A 101 -2.81 0.15 1.76
CA SER A 101 -3.41 -0.87 2.61
C SER A 101 -4.15 -1.91 1.78
N GLU A 102 -4.24 -3.13 2.29
CA GLU A 102 -4.83 -4.26 1.58
C GLU A 102 -6.03 -4.81 2.36
N SER A 103 -7.07 -5.21 1.64
CA SER A 103 -8.22 -5.91 2.19
C SER A 103 -8.73 -6.94 1.18
N THR A 104 -9.48 -7.92 1.65
CA THR A 104 -10.08 -8.95 0.80
C THR A 104 -11.58 -8.98 1.03
N LYS A 105 -12.34 -9.04 -0.05
CA LYS A 105 -13.77 -9.35 -0.03
C LYS A 105 -13.98 -10.73 -0.63
N SER A 106 -14.50 -11.64 0.18
CA SER A 106 -15.00 -12.94 -0.27
C SER A 106 -16.44 -12.80 -0.75
N PHE A 107 -16.84 -13.67 -1.67
CA PHE A 107 -18.21 -13.79 -2.14
C PHE A 107 -19.00 -14.80 -1.30
#